data_AF-A0A726TT68-F1
#
_entry.id   AF-A0A726TT68-F1
#
_cell.length_a   1.000
_cell.length_b   1.000
_cell.length_c   1.000
_cell.angle_alpha   90.00
_cell.angle_beta   90.00
_cell.angle_gamma   90.00
#
_symmetry.space_group_name_H-M   'P 1'
#
loop_
_entity.id
_entity.type
_entity.pdbx_description
1 polymer ?
#
loop_
_entity_poly.entity_id
_entity_poly.type
_entity_poly.pdbx_seq_one_letter_code
_entity_poly.pdbx_strand_id
1 'polypeptide(L)'
;MIVSWVITKKFIYIVTIAILFCSVVIYLWSGRPVEIVDVHYYSGKDINILARHFPITDRGKLNWWRENERKILEKYNLPGNDFSVYIWD
;
A
#
# COMPACT_ATOMS: atom_id res chain seq x y z
N MET A 1 35.07 -19.87 26.18
CA MET A 1 34.31 -18.62 26.41
C MET A 1 34.49 -17.59 25.28
N ILE A 2 35.72 -17.26 24.86
CA ILE A 2 35.98 -16.22 23.82
C ILE A 2 35.38 -16.57 22.44
N VAL A 3 35.51 -17.82 22.00
CA VAL A 3 35.02 -18.26 20.67
C VAL A 3 33.49 -18.14 20.55
N SER A 4 32.75 -18.59 21.57
CA SER A 4 31.29 -18.48 21.63
C SER A 4 30.83 -17.02 21.57
N TRP A 5 31.52 -16.11 22.27
CA TRP A 5 31.20 -14.69 22.26
C TRP A 5 31.39 -14.03 20.89
N VAL A 6 32.44 -14.40 20.15
CA VAL A 6 32.67 -13.91 18.78
C VAL A 6 31.60 -14.43 17.82
N ILE A 7 31.19 -15.69 17.96
CA ILE A 7 30.13 -16.29 17.11
C ILE A 7 28.80 -15.58 17.35
N THR A 8 28.42 -15.36 18.61
CA THR A 8 27.16 -14.66 18.95
C THR A 8 27.13 -13.23 18.41
N LYS A 9 28.25 -12.49 18.50
CA LYS A 9 28.34 -11.14 17.92
C LYS A 9 28.17 -11.15 16.41
N LYS A 10 28.83 -12.07 15.69
CA LYS A 10 28.67 -12.22 14.23
C LYS A 10 27.22 -12.52 13.85
N PHE A 11 26.55 -13.38 14.62
CA PHE A 11 25.15 -13.71 14.40
C PHE A 11 24.23 -12.48 14.56
N ILE A 12 24.44 -11.68 15.61
CA ILE A 12 23.68 -10.43 15.82
C ILE A 12 23.84 -9.48 14.63
N TYR A 13 25.07 -9.27 14.15
CA TYR A 13 25.31 -8.39 12.99
C TYR A 13 24.57 -8.88 11.74
N ILE A 14 24.59 -10.20 11.46
CA ILE A 14 23.88 -10.78 10.32
C ILE A 14 22.36 -10.55 10.45
N VAL A 15 21.79 -10.79 11.62
CA VAL A 15 20.35 -10.57 11.87
C VAL A 15 19.98 -9.10 11.70
N THR A 16 20.78 -8.17 12.24
CA THR A 16 20.53 -6.73 12.08
C THR A 16 20.58 -6.31 10.60
N ILE A 17 21.58 -6.77 9.84
CA ILE A 17 21.68 -6.49 8.40
C ILE A 17 20.47 -7.06 7.65
N ALA A 18 20.04 -8.27 7.97
CA ALA A 18 18.88 -8.89 7.36
C ALA A 18 17.59 -8.09 7.64
N ILE A 19 17.38 -7.63 8.87
CA ILE A 19 16.23 -6.79 9.23
C ILE A 19 16.25 -5.48 8.45
N LEU A 20 17.39 -4.78 8.43
CA LEU A 20 17.55 -3.52 7.69
C LEU A 20 17.28 -3.72 6.20
N PHE A 21 17.81 -4.79 5.61
CA PHE A 21 17.57 -5.13 4.21
C PHE A 21 16.09 -5.37 3.93
N CYS A 22 15.41 -6.19 4.75
CA CYS A 22 13.97 -6.42 4.64
C CYS A 22 13.16 -5.12 4.77
N SER A 23 13.53 -4.23 5.71
CA SER A 23 12.87 -2.93 5.86
C SER A 23 12.99 -2.07 4.60
N VAL A 24 14.18 -2.02 3.98
CA VAL A 24 14.39 -1.29 2.72
C VAL A 24 13.55 -1.88 1.59
N VAL A 25 13.50 -3.21 1.46
CA VAL A 25 12.69 -3.89 0.44
C VAL A 25 11.20 -3.58 0.62
N ILE A 26 10.68 -3.68 1.85
CA ILE A 26 9.27 -3.36 2.15
C ILE A 26 8.96 -1.89 1.85
N TYR A 27 9.88 -0.98 2.20
CA TYR A 27 9.72 0.45 1.93
C TYR A 27 9.65 0.74 0.42
N LEU A 28 10.58 0.20 -0.36
CA LEU A 28 10.59 0.37 -1.83
C LEU A 28 9.39 -0.29 -2.51
N TRP A 29 8.92 -1.42 -1.99
CA TRP A 29 7.74 -2.09 -2.52
C TRP A 29 6.45 -1.30 -2.24
N SER A 30 6.37 -0.69 -1.05
CA SER A 30 5.22 0.11 -0.60
C SER A 30 5.17 1.52 -1.21
N GLY A 31 6.29 2.05 -1.70
CA GLY A 31 6.40 3.40 -2.26
C GLY A 31 5.96 3.56 -3.71
N ARG A 32 5.43 2.49 -4.33
CA ARG A 32 4.98 2.54 -5.73
C ARG A 32 3.70 3.37 -5.85
N PRO A 33 3.57 4.22 -6.89
CA PRO A 33 2.33 4.94 -7.11
C PRO A 33 1.21 3.96 -7.44
N VAL A 34 0.04 4.18 -6.84
CA VAL A 34 -1.17 3.41 -7.15
C VAL A 34 -1.58 3.71 -8.58
N GLU A 35 -1.80 2.66 -9.36
CA GLU A 35 -2.26 2.74 -10.74
C GLU A 35 -3.72 2.28 -10.80
N ILE A 36 -4.62 3.16 -11.21
CA ILE A 36 -6.03 2.79 -11.43
C ILE A 36 -6.12 2.12 -12.80
N VAL A 37 -6.39 0.82 -12.80
CA VAL A 37 -6.52 0.00 -14.01
C VAL A 37 -7.91 0.18 -14.62
N ASP A 38 -8.94 0.19 -13.78
CA ASP A 38 -10.32 0.30 -14.25
C ASP A 38 -11.26 0.86 -13.19
N VAL A 39 -12.38 1.44 -13.63
CA VAL A 39 -13.44 1.98 -12.77
C VAL A 39 -14.80 1.62 -13.34
N HIS A 40 -15.57 0.85 -12.57
CA HIS A 40 -16.94 0.45 -12.89
C HIS A 40 -17.92 1.06 -11.89
N TYR A 41 -18.95 1.71 -12.42
CA TYR A 41 -20.03 2.27 -11.62
C TYR A 41 -21.36 1.60 -12.01
N TYR A 42 -21.90 0.80 -11.10
CA TYR A 42 -23.17 0.10 -11.31
C TYR A 42 -24.24 0.64 -10.35
N SER A 43 -25.46 0.78 -10.84
CA SER A 43 -26.68 0.95 -10.02
C SER A 43 -26.71 2.17 -9.08
N GLY A 44 -26.01 3.26 -9.41
CA GLY A 44 -26.28 4.56 -8.82
C GLY A 44 -25.67 4.84 -7.45
N LYS A 45 -24.91 3.89 -6.86
CA LYS A 45 -24.23 4.08 -5.57
C LYS A 45 -22.89 3.36 -5.43
N ASP A 46 -22.66 2.26 -6.15
CA ASP A 46 -21.47 1.43 -5.94
C ASP A 46 -20.40 1.69 -7.01
N ILE A 47 -19.26 2.20 -6.54
CA ILE A 47 -18.07 2.46 -7.34
C ILE A 47 -17.07 1.32 -7.09
N ASN A 48 -16.72 0.59 -8.14
CA ASN A 48 -15.73 -0.47 -8.12
C ASN A 48 -14.47 0.00 -8.85
N ILE A 49 -13.34 0.07 -8.14
CA ILE A 49 -12.06 0.51 -8.68
C ILE A 49 -11.13 -0.69 -8.68
N LEU A 50 -10.57 -1.04 -9.83
CA LEU A 50 -9.46 -1.99 -9.91
C LEU A 50 -8.16 -1.19 -9.92
N ALA A 51 -7.29 -1.45 -8.94
CA ALA A 51 -6.04 -0.72 -8.77
C ALA A 51 -4.85 -1.69 -8.68
N ARG A 52 -3.67 -1.24 -9.09
CA ARG A 52 -2.39 -1.92 -8.87
C ARG A 52 -1.54 -1.14 -7.90
N HIS A 53 -0.67 -1.86 -7.20
CA HIS A 53 0.19 -1.31 -6.15
C HIS A 53 -0.62 -0.60 -5.05
N PHE A 54 -1.82 -1.10 -4.74
CA PHE A 54 -2.66 -0.50 -3.73
C PHE A 54 -1.99 -0.62 -2.34
N PRO A 55 -2.16 0.35 -1.43
CA PRO A 55 -1.50 0.29 -0.14
C PRO A 55 -1.93 -0.93 0.66
N ILE A 56 -0.97 -1.64 1.26
CA ILE A 56 -1.25 -2.90 1.98
C ILE A 56 -1.95 -2.62 3.32
N THR A 57 -1.58 -1.52 3.99
CA THR A 57 -2.10 -1.17 5.32
C THR A 57 -3.40 -0.39 5.22
N ASP A 58 -4.36 -0.63 6.13
CA ASP A 58 -5.64 0.09 6.16
C ASP A 58 -5.45 1.61 6.26
N ARG A 59 -4.46 2.05 7.04
CA ARG A 59 -4.09 3.47 7.13
C ARG A 59 -3.62 4.02 5.78
N GLY A 60 -2.79 3.26 5.06
CA GLY A 60 -2.34 3.62 3.72
C GLY A 60 -3.50 3.70 2.73
N LYS A 61 -4.42 2.73 2.75
CA LYS A 61 -5.62 2.68 1.89
C LYS A 61 -6.49 3.92 2.11
N LEU A 62 -6.77 4.24 3.37
CA LEU A 62 -7.57 5.42 3.75
C LEU A 62 -6.87 6.74 3.39
N ASN A 63 -5.56 6.85 3.60
CA ASN A 63 -4.82 8.05 3.24
C ASN A 63 -4.80 8.26 1.73
N TRP A 64 -4.52 7.21 0.96
CA TRP A 64 -4.55 7.28 -0.50
C TRP A 64 -5.93 7.70 -1.01
N TRP A 65 -7.01 7.13 -0.47
CA TRP A 65 -8.36 7.53 -0.86
C TRP A 65 -8.59 9.02 -0.59
N ARG A 66 -8.30 9.52 0.63
CA ARG A 66 -8.47 10.95 0.98
C ARG A 66 -7.68 11.90 0.08
N GLU A 67 -6.48 11.51 -0.34
CA GLU A 67 -5.62 12.33 -1.21
C GLU A 67 -6.08 12.36 -2.68
N ASN A 68 -6.78 11.33 -3.13
CA ASN A 68 -7.09 11.12 -4.55
C ASN A 68 -8.60 11.16 -4.88
N GLU A 69 -9.49 11.02 -3.89
CA GLU A 69 -10.95 10.94 -4.04
C GLU A 69 -11.48 11.99 -5.00
N ARG A 70 -11.24 13.27 -4.73
CA ARG A 70 -11.71 14.37 -5.58
C ARG A 70 -11.27 14.20 -7.04
N LYS A 71 -9.99 13.88 -7.27
CA LYS A 71 -9.45 13.71 -8.63
C LYS A 71 -10.07 12.51 -9.35
N ILE A 72 -10.34 11.42 -8.63
CA ILE A 72 -10.96 10.22 -9.17
C ILE A 72 -12.42 10.51 -9.53
N LEU A 73 -13.19 11.10 -8.61
CA LEU A 73 -14.59 11.41 -8.84
C LEU A 73 -14.78 12.35 -10.03
N GLU A 74 -13.93 13.39 -10.14
CA GLU A 74 -13.92 14.31 -11.27
C GLU A 74 -13.53 13.63 -12.59
N LYS A 75 -12.43 12.85 -12.60
CA LYS A 75 -11.90 12.20 -13.81
C LYS A 75 -12.88 11.19 -14.42
N TYR A 76 -13.60 10.45 -13.59
CA TYR A 76 -14.51 9.39 -14.03
C TYR A 76 -15.99 9.82 -13.99
N ASN A 77 -16.28 11.10 -13.73
CA ASN A 77 -17.63 11.66 -13.65
C ASN A 77 -18.57 10.87 -12.71
N LEU A 78 -18.06 10.55 -11.51
CA LEU A 78 -18.73 9.76 -10.49
C LEU A 78 -19.53 10.66 -9.53
N PRO A 79 -20.55 10.13 -8.81
CA PRO A 79 -21.29 10.91 -7.83
C PRO A 79 -20.39 11.45 -6.71
N GLY A 80 -20.63 12.69 -6.30
CA GLY A 80 -19.89 13.35 -5.21
C GLY A 80 -20.46 13.08 -3.81
N ASN A 81 -21.59 12.39 -3.70
CA ASN A 81 -22.26 12.08 -2.44
C ASN A 81 -23.03 10.75 -2.53
N ASP A 82 -23.36 10.18 -1.36
CA ASP A 82 -24.21 8.99 -1.22
C ASP A 82 -23.75 7.79 -2.09
N PHE A 83 -22.46 7.46 -2.00
CA PHE A 83 -21.85 6.33 -2.70
C PHE A 83 -21.06 5.43 -1.75
N SER A 84 -20.84 4.19 -2.18
CA SER A 84 -19.90 3.24 -1.58
C SER A 84 -18.77 2.97 -2.58
N VAL A 85 -17.53 2.88 -2.09
CA VAL A 85 -16.36 2.58 -2.92
C VAL A 85 -15.75 1.25 -2.50
N TYR A 86 -15.58 0.38 -3.48
CA TYR A 86 -14.88 -0.89 -3.37
C TYR A 86 -13.62 -0.81 -4.23
N ILE A 87 -12.47 -1.06 -3.63
CA ILE A 87 -11.19 -1.03 -4.34
C ILE A 87 -10.60 -2.44 -4.29
N TRP A 88 -10.37 -3.01 -5.46
CA TRP A 88 -9.81 -4.33 -5.69
C TRP A 88 -8.34 -4.17 -6.10
N ASP A 89 -7.44 -4.99 -5.54
CA ASP A 89 -6.00 -5.00 -5.84
C ASP A 89 -5.45 -6.38 -6.22
#